data_AF-A0AAI8U261-F1
#
_entry.id   AF-A0AAI8U261-F1
#
_cell.length_a   1.000
_cell.length_b   1.000
_cell.length_c   1.000
_cell.angle_alpha   90.00
_cell.angle_beta   90.00
_cell.angle_gamma   90.00
#
_symmetry.space_group_name_H-M   'P 1'
#
loop_
_entity.id
_entity.type
_entity.pdbx_description
1 polymer ?
#
loop_
_entity_poly.entity_id
_entity_poly.type
_entity_poly.pdbx_seq_one_letter_code
_entity_poly.pdbx_strand_id
1 'polypeptide(L)' 'MLFVVLALIYLTRKGPHPDTYKMSDPWTHEPILWAAEEPADHGHGGHDSHGVTIGGGASGKW' A
#
# COMPACT_ATOMS: atom_id res chain seq x y z
N MET A 1 13.23 36.61 -8.66
CA MET A 1 12.03 36.63 -9.54
C MET A 1 12.03 35.51 -10.57
N LEU A 2 13.08 35.34 -11.40
CA LEU A 2 13.13 34.24 -12.38
C LEU A 2 12.87 32.84 -11.78
N PHE A 3 13.52 32.50 -10.67
CA PHE A 3 13.29 31.23 -9.97
C PHE A 3 11.83 31.02 -9.58
N VAL A 4 11.18 32.06 -9.04
CA VAL A 4 9.77 32.00 -8.62
C VAL A 4 8.87 31.76 -9.83
N VAL A 5 9.13 32.45 -10.95
CA VAL A 5 8.38 32.26 -12.20
C VAL A 5 8.55 30.85 -12.73
N LEU A 6 9.77 30.32 -12.77
CA LEU A 6 10.03 28.95 -13.22
C LEU A 6 9.39 27.91 -12.27
N ALA A 7 9.48 28.12 -10.96
CA ALA A 7 8.87 27.22 -9.98
C ALA A 7 7.35 27.15 -10.17
N LEU A 8 6.69 28.28 -10.35
CA LEU A 8 5.25 28.32 -10.62
C LEU A 8 4.88 27.64 -11.94
N ILE A 9 5.69 27.77 -12.99
CA ILE A 9 5.42 27.13 -14.29
C ILE A 9 5.62 25.61 -14.23
N TYR A 10 6.64 25.12 -13.53
CA TYR A 10 7.02 23.71 -13.62
C TYR A 10 6.48 22.84 -12.47
N LEU A 11 6.45 23.34 -11.23
CA LEU A 11 6.09 22.52 -10.05
C LEU A 11 4.58 22.47 -9.79
N THR A 12 3.79 23.37 -10.39
CA THR A 12 2.32 23.36 -10.23
C THR A 12 1.61 22.45 -11.24
N ARG A 13 2.35 21.94 -12.23
CA ARG A 13 1.83 20.99 -13.21
C ARG A 13 1.60 19.65 -12.54
N LYS A 14 0.60 18.91 -13.00
CA LYS A 14 0.38 17.53 -12.56
C LYS A 14 1.62 16.69 -12.88
N GLY A 15 2.19 16.06 -11.85
CA GLY A 15 3.31 15.14 -11.98
C GLY A 15 2.91 13.78 -12.55
N PRO A 16 3.86 12.85 -12.69
CA PRO A 16 3.61 11.51 -13.24
C PRO A 16 2.85 10.58 -12.27
N HIS A 17 2.70 10.98 -11.00
CA HIS A 17 1.98 10.17 -10.02
C HIS A 17 0.49 10.06 -10.42
N PRO A 18 -0.11 8.86 -10.35
CA PRO A 18 -1.53 8.68 -10.64
C PRO A 18 -2.41 9.47 -9.69
N ASP A 19 -3.66 9.70 -10.07
CA ASP A 19 -4.63 10.31 -9.16
C ASP A 19 -4.96 9.35 -8.02
N THR A 20 -5.27 9.89 -6.84
CA THR A 20 -5.75 9.08 -5.70
C THR A 20 -7.03 8.32 -6.07
N TYR A 21 -7.11 7.06 -5.67
CA TYR A 21 -8.31 6.24 -5.86
C TYR A 21 -9.54 6.87 -5.19
N LYS A 22 -10.66 6.94 -5.93
CA LYS A 22 -11.94 7.40 -5.42
C LYS A 22 -12.81 6.20 -5.05
N MET A 23 -13.34 6.19 -3.83
CA MET A 23 -14.14 5.06 -3.35
C MET A 23 -15.46 4.84 -4.11
N SER A 24 -15.96 5.88 -4.78
CA SER A 24 -17.15 5.81 -5.64
C SER A 24 -16.89 5.08 -6.97
N ASP A 25 -15.63 5.02 -7.40
CA ASP A 25 -15.26 4.46 -8.68
C ASP A 25 -14.97 2.96 -8.52
N PRO A 26 -15.21 2.12 -9.54
CA PRO A 26 -14.79 0.72 -9.50
C PRO A 26 -13.27 0.58 -9.43
N TRP A 27 -12.79 -0.48 -8.78
CA TRP A 27 -11.36 -0.81 -8.75
C TRP A 27 -10.88 -1.31 -10.13
N THR A 28 -9.95 -0.57 -10.75
CA THR A 28 -9.41 -0.86 -12.09
C THR A 28 -7.93 -1.28 -12.09
N HIS A 29 -7.26 -1.19 -10.94
CA HIS A 29 -5.88 -1.60 -10.78
C HIS A 29 -5.75 -3.12 -10.59
N GLU A 30 -4.54 -3.64 -10.79
CA GLU A 30 -4.22 -5.04 -10.50
C GLU A 30 -4.34 -5.33 -8.99
N PRO A 31 -4.52 -6.60 -8.57
CA PRO A 31 -4.54 -6.97 -7.16
C PRO A 31 -3.24 -6.57 -6.45
N ILE A 32 -3.37 -6.00 -5.25
CA ILE A 32 -2.23 -5.52 -4.45
C ILE A 32 -2.18 -6.29 -3.13
N LEU A 33 -1.00 -6.83 -2.79
CA LEU A 33 -0.69 -7.42 -1.49
C LEU A 33 0.55 -6.70 -0.93
N TRP A 34 0.39 -6.04 0.23
CA TRP A 34 1.50 -5.44 0.97
C TRP A 34 1.80 -6.30 2.20
N ALA A 35 2.78 -7.20 2.07
CA ALA A 35 3.29 -7.97 3.20
C ALA A 35 4.17 -7.06 4.07
N ALA A 36 4.10 -7.24 5.38
CA ALA A 36 5.03 -6.59 6.30
C ALA A 36 6.41 -7.27 6.23
N GLU A 37 7.48 -6.49 6.41
CA GLU A 37 8.86 -6.99 6.54
C GLU A 37 9.25 -7.27 8.01
N GLU A 38 8.30 -7.16 8.93
CA GLU A 38 8.54 -7.37 10.36
C GLU A 38 8.97 -8.82 10.65
N PRO A 39 10.05 -9.05 11.43
CA PRO A 39 10.48 -10.38 11.78
C PRO A 39 9.41 -11.11 12.61
N ALA A 40 9.14 -12.36 12.23
CA ALA A 40 8.26 -13.25 13.00
C ALA A 40 8.83 -13.62 14.37
N ASP A 41 10.15 -13.47 14.57
CA ASP A 41 10.86 -13.92 15.76
C ASP A 41 10.89 -12.84 16.84
N HIS A 42 9.76 -12.69 17.54
CA HIS A 42 9.72 -12.09 18.86
C HIS A 42 9.89 -13.22 19.91
N GLY A 43 11.05 -13.88 19.89
CA GLY A 43 11.60 -14.72 20.95
C GLY A 43 10.61 -15.65 21.67
N HIS A 44 10.43 -16.87 21.16
CA HIS A 44 10.45 -18.13 21.92
C HIS A 44 10.41 -19.30 20.92
N GLY A 45 11.38 -20.20 21.03
CA GLY A 45 11.75 -21.15 19.99
C GLY A 45 10.76 -22.29 19.70
N GLY A 46 10.99 -22.88 18.51
CA GLY A 46 10.64 -24.25 18.18
C GLY A 46 9.36 -24.41 17.34
N HIS A 47 9.53 -24.72 16.04
CA HIS A 47 8.93 -25.84 15.31
C HIS A 47 8.89 -25.56 13.78
N ASP A 48 9.96 -25.91 13.07
CA ASP A 48 10.14 -25.70 11.62
C ASP A 48 9.33 -26.66 10.72
N SER A 49 8.05 -26.95 11.01
CA SER A 49 7.21 -27.72 10.07
C SER A 49 5.69 -27.63 10.30
N HIS A 50 5.17 -26.51 10.75
CA HIS A 50 3.73 -26.29 10.69
C HIS A 50 3.34 -26.01 9.22
N GLY A 51 2.68 -26.98 8.57
CA GLY A 51 2.08 -26.76 7.25
C GLY A 51 1.08 -25.60 7.26
N VAL A 52 0.68 -25.11 6.08
CA VAL A 52 -0.32 -24.03 5.99
C VAL A 52 -1.65 -24.54 6.57
N THR A 53 -1.95 -24.11 7.79
CA THR A 53 -3.22 -24.39 8.47
C THR A 53 -4.08 -23.13 8.49
N ILE A 54 -5.39 -23.29 8.30
CA ILE A 54 -6.33 -22.17 8.41
C ILE A 54 -6.53 -21.80 9.88
N GLY A 55 -6.32 -20.53 10.22
CA GLY A 55 -6.56 -20.00 11.56
C GLY A 55 -8.04 -19.65 11.80
N GLY A 56 -8.37 -18.36 11.79
CA GLY A 56 -9.74 -17.83 11.94
C GLY A 56 -10.13 -16.84 10.84
N GLY A 57 -11.33 -16.24 10.93
CA GLY A 57 -11.83 -15.27 9.96
C GLY A 57 -12.79 -14.25 10.55
N ALA A 58 -12.78 -13.04 10.00
CA ALA A 58 -13.70 -11.94 10.32
C ALA A 58 -14.23 -11.31 9.01
N SER A 59 -15.45 -10.81 9.02
CA SER A 59 -16.08 -10.18 7.85
C SER A 59 -17.01 -9.04 8.27
N GLY A 60 -17.16 -8.04 7.39
CA GLY A 60 -18.00 -6.88 7.58
C GLY A 60 -18.34 -6.22 6.25
N LYS A 61 -19.30 -5.28 6.27
CA LYS A 61 -19.61 -4.41 5.14
C LYS A 61 -19.33 -2.97 5.60
N TRP A 62 -18.77 -2.18 4.72
CA TRP A 62 -18.54 -0.75 4.94
C TRP A 62 -19.87 0.00 5.01
#